data_AF-A0A381RPM9-F1
#
_entry.id   AF-A0A381RPM9-F1
#
_cell.length_a   1.000
_cell.length_b   1.000
_cell.length_c   1.000
_cell.angle_alpha   90.00
_cell.angle_beta   90.00
_cell.angle_gamma   90.00
#
_symmetry.space_group_name_H-M   'P 1'
#
loop_
_entity.id
_entity.type
_entity.pdbx_description
1 polymer ?
#
loop_
_entity_poly.entity_id
_entity_poly.type
_entity_poly.pdbx_seq_one_letter_code
_entity_poly.pdbx_strand_id
1 'polypeptide(L)'
;MNNLPDVSNITAWQASSGWFYITMYKVKGDSSSLMPRKLPPQVIDFQIIESDESIQLGIRIKQPIENHDFLLVKNSNTLVASLHYSTEYLAQLDTVKKMNLGQQNKEMPQEIRNWLYITGTGLTVAGLLLDSDDRMNSQTQSGLGVLITTLLLDLFW
;
A
#
# COMPACT_ATOMS: atom_id res chain seq x y z
N MET A 1 14.34 35.52 22.39
CA MET A 1 15.16 34.56 23.16
C MET A 1 14.88 33.17 22.59
N ASN A 2 15.93 32.47 22.15
CA ASN A 2 15.84 31.15 21.54
C ASN A 2 15.60 30.10 22.62
N ASN A 3 14.35 29.67 22.81
CA ASN A 3 13.94 28.67 23.81
C ASN A 3 13.89 27.26 23.20
N LEU A 4 14.93 26.85 22.46
CA LEU A 4 15.00 25.43 22.08
C LEU A 4 15.52 24.61 23.25
N PRO A 5 14.90 23.45 23.55
CA PRO A 5 15.45 22.53 24.52
C PRO A 5 16.75 21.93 23.97
N ASP A 6 17.70 21.65 24.87
CA ASP A 6 18.75 20.67 24.55
C ASP A 6 18.07 19.33 24.21
N VAL A 7 18.62 18.54 23.28
CA VAL A 7 18.07 17.24 22.89
C VAL A 7 17.94 16.32 24.12
N SER A 8 18.82 16.49 25.11
CA SER A 8 18.77 15.83 26.42
C SER A 8 17.50 16.09 27.24
N ASN A 9 16.74 17.14 26.92
CA ASN A 9 15.47 17.51 27.59
C ASN A 9 14.23 17.05 26.80
N ILE A 10 14.43 16.25 25.75
CA ILE A 10 13.36 15.66 24.94
C ILE A 10 13.31 14.18 25.27
N THR A 11 12.14 13.69 25.66
CA THR A 11 11.92 12.27 25.91
C THR A 11 10.73 11.79 25.11
N ALA A 12 10.69 10.50 24.83
CA ALA A 12 9.52 9.88 24.26
C ALA A 12 9.28 8.47 24.78
N TRP A 13 8.01 8.07 24.71
CA TRP A 13 7.57 6.76 25.17
C TRP A 13 6.30 6.33 24.46
N GLN A 14 6.16 5.02 24.28
CA GLN A 14 5.00 4.38 23.67
C GLN A 14 4.07 3.86 24.78
N ALA A 15 2.82 4.33 24.79
CA ALA A 15 1.77 3.81 25.64
C ALA A 15 1.13 2.56 25.01
N SER A 16 0.65 1.64 25.87
CA SER A 16 -0.10 0.44 25.45
C SER A 16 -1.43 0.76 24.77
N SER A 17 -1.97 1.96 24.98
CA SER A 17 -3.21 2.46 24.36
C SER A 17 -3.05 2.94 22.91
N GLY A 18 -1.84 2.81 22.33
CA GLY A 18 -1.54 3.23 20.95
C GLY A 18 -1.12 4.70 20.82
N TRP A 19 -0.94 5.40 21.95
CA TRP A 19 -0.38 6.75 21.97
C TRP A 19 1.14 6.71 22.05
N PHE A 20 1.79 7.50 21.21
CA PHE A 20 3.20 7.82 21.31
C PHE A 20 3.33 9.24 21.83
N TYR A 21 4.08 9.42 22.90
CA TYR A 21 4.25 10.72 23.55
C TYR A 21 5.66 11.23 23.36
N ILE A 22 5.77 12.51 23.00
CA ILE A 22 7.03 13.27 22.98
C ILE A 22 6.89 14.39 23.99
N THR A 23 7.74 14.40 25.01
CA THR A 23 7.74 15.42 26.07
C THR A 23 8.97 16.30 25.89
N MET A 24 8.74 17.62 25.83
CA MET A 24 9.79 18.63 25.75
C MET A 24 9.82 19.43 27.04
N TYR A 25 10.86 19.23 27.84
CA TYR A 25 11.03 19.92 29.12
C TYR A 25 11.56 21.35 28.91
N LYS A 26 11.07 22.29 29.73
CA LYS A 26 11.36 23.74 29.67
C LYS A 26 10.97 24.42 28.36
N VAL A 27 10.05 23.82 27.62
CA VAL A 27 9.47 24.42 26.41
C VAL A 27 8.04 24.84 26.69
N LYS A 28 7.73 26.08 26.31
CA LYS A 28 6.36 26.60 26.26
C LYS A 28 5.97 26.76 24.80
N GLY A 29 4.79 26.30 24.44
CA GLY A 29 4.22 26.43 23.11
C GLY A 29 2.77 26.86 23.23
N ASP A 30 2.26 27.55 22.21
CA ASP A 30 0.84 27.83 22.09
C ASP A 30 0.18 26.63 21.37
N SER A 31 -0.56 25.81 22.11
CA SER A 31 -1.29 24.64 21.61
C SER A 31 -2.16 24.94 20.41
N SER A 32 -2.73 26.14 20.30
CA SER A 32 -3.57 26.52 19.17
C SER A 32 -2.77 26.65 17.87
N SER A 33 -1.51 27.08 17.96
CA SER A 33 -0.59 27.22 16.82
C SER A 33 0.07 25.90 16.40
N LEU A 34 0.21 24.97 17.35
CA LEU A 34 0.88 23.68 17.17
C LEU A 34 -0.06 22.59 16.66
N MET A 35 -1.38 22.81 16.71
CA MET A 35 -2.36 21.85 16.21
C MET A 35 -2.26 21.73 14.67
N PRO A 36 -2.07 20.52 14.13
CA PRO A 36 -2.00 20.33 12.68
C PRO A 36 -3.36 20.59 12.03
N ARG A 37 -3.37 21.31 10.90
CA ARG A 37 -4.61 21.55 10.12
C ARG A 37 -5.22 20.26 9.56
N LYS A 38 -4.38 19.27 9.26
CA LYS A 38 -4.78 17.97 8.74
C LYS A 38 -3.83 16.89 9.22
N LEU A 39 -4.37 15.82 9.76
CA LEU A 39 -3.60 14.65 10.16
C LEU A 39 -3.29 13.75 8.94
N PRO A 40 -2.08 13.19 8.85
CA PRO A 40 -1.77 12.15 7.88
C PRO A 40 -2.66 10.92 8.12
N PRO A 41 -3.00 10.11 7.09
CA PRO A 41 -3.89 8.94 7.23
C PRO A 41 -3.43 7.86 8.22
N GLN A 42 -2.15 7.89 8.58
CA GLN A 42 -1.50 6.95 9.50
C GLN A 42 -1.65 7.39 10.97
N VAL A 43 -1.89 8.69 11.20
CA VAL A 43 -2.13 9.28 12.51
C VAL A 43 -3.64 9.28 12.74
N ILE A 44 -4.07 8.56 13.76
CA ILE A 44 -5.48 8.45 14.16
C ILE A 44 -5.93 9.74 14.83
N ASP A 45 -5.07 10.26 15.71
CA ASP A 45 -5.41 11.37 16.58
C ASP A 45 -4.14 12.11 17.03
N PHE A 46 -4.30 13.36 17.44
CA PHE A 46 -3.22 14.20 17.91
C PHE A 46 -3.71 15.08 19.06
N GLN A 47 -2.93 15.12 20.13
CA GLN A 47 -3.24 15.94 21.29
C GLN A 47 -2.00 16.67 21.78
N ILE A 48 -2.23 17.82 22.40
CA ILE A 48 -1.20 18.61 23.05
C ILE A 48 -1.59 18.71 24.52
N ILE A 49 -0.67 18.33 25.39
CA ILE A 49 -0.81 18.47 26.83
C ILE A 49 0.22 19.49 27.28
N GLU A 50 -0.25 20.64 27.75
CA GLU A 50 0.60 21.67 28.31
C GLU A 50 0.64 21.55 29.84
N SER A 51 1.80 21.81 30.40
CA SER A 51 2.04 21.95 31.84
C SER A 51 2.92 23.18 32.08
N ASP A 52 3.08 23.58 33.33
CA ASP A 52 3.86 24.77 33.68
C ASP A 52 5.34 24.68 33.25
N GLU A 53 5.88 23.45 33.17
CA GLU A 53 7.29 23.18 32.90
C GLU A 53 7.57 22.45 31.59
N SER A 54 6.55 21.91 30.92
CA SER A 54 6.74 21.10 29.72
C SER A 54 5.53 21.14 28.80
N ILE A 55 5.79 20.82 27.53
CA ILE A 55 4.76 20.51 26.56
C ILE A 55 4.94 19.06 26.10
N GLN A 56 3.83 18.33 26.04
CA GLN A 56 3.80 16.96 25.60
C GLN A 56 2.91 16.82 24.37
N LEU A 57 3.46 16.26 23.31
CA LEU A 57 2.77 15.96 22.07
C LEU A 57 2.38 14.49 22.08
N GLY A 58 1.07 14.21 22.09
CA GLY A 58 0.53 12.87 21.94
C GLY A 58 0.14 12.62 20.49
N ILE A 59 0.68 11.55 19.91
CA ILE A 59 0.36 11.10 18.55
C ILE A 59 -0.23 9.70 18.66
N ARG A 60 -1.48 9.52 18.26
CA ARG A 60 -2.11 8.19 18.25
C ARG A 60 -1.87 7.55 16.90
N ILE A 61 -1.15 6.42 16.89
CA ILE A 61 -0.72 5.76 15.65
C ILE A 61 -1.30 4.34 15.61
N LYS A 62 -1.64 3.87 14.39
CA LYS A 62 -2.23 2.55 14.18
C LYS A 62 -1.30 1.40 14.55
N GLN A 63 0.00 1.63 14.45
CA GLN A 63 1.04 0.66 14.76
C GLN A 63 2.00 1.25 15.78
N PRO A 64 2.46 0.46 16.75
CA PRO A 64 3.39 0.94 17.76
C PRO A 64 4.72 1.34 17.12
N ILE A 65 5.32 2.42 17.63
CA ILE A 65 6.65 2.85 17.24
C ILE A 65 7.67 2.00 17.99
N GLU A 66 8.59 1.37 17.26
CA GLU A 66 9.64 0.54 17.84
C GLU A 66 10.90 1.37 18.14
N ASN A 67 11.30 2.24 17.21
CA ASN A 67 12.48 3.09 17.36
C ASN A 67 12.13 4.55 17.05
N HIS A 68 12.82 5.48 17.72
CA HIS A 68 12.64 6.91 17.50
C HIS A 68 13.95 7.68 17.64
N ASP A 69 14.08 8.76 16.89
CA ASP A 69 15.23 9.66 16.92
C ASP A 69 14.78 11.13 16.89
N PHE A 70 15.57 11.99 17.52
CA PHE A 70 15.34 13.43 17.58
C PHE A 70 16.52 14.21 17.01
N LEU A 71 16.22 15.15 16.12
CA LEU A 71 17.19 16.08 15.56
C LEU A 71 16.72 17.52 15.80
N LEU A 72 17.55 18.30 16.49
CA LEU A 72 17.32 19.71 16.71
C LEU A 72 18.05 20.55 15.66
N VAL A 73 17.30 21.28 14.85
CA VAL A 73 17.84 22.20 13.85
C VAL A 73 17.91 23.61 14.45
N LYS A 74 19.10 23.97 14.97
CA LYS A 74 19.32 25.22 15.72
C LYS A 74 19.00 26.48 14.92
N ASN A 75 19.23 26.48 13.60
CA ASN A 75 19.03 27.67 12.76
C ASN A 75 17.56 27.99 12.49
N SER A 76 16.67 27.00 12.60
CA SER A 76 15.24 27.16 12.26
C SER A 76 14.31 26.91 13.45
N ASN A 77 14.87 26.74 14.66
CA ASN A 77 14.09 26.45 15.85
C ASN A 77 13.16 25.24 15.68
N THR A 78 13.62 24.24 14.92
CA THR A 78 12.82 23.09 14.50
C THR A 78 13.30 21.82 15.19
N LEU A 79 12.37 21.08 15.79
CA LEU A 79 12.59 19.71 16.21
C LEU A 79 12.05 18.77 15.13
N VAL A 80 12.92 17.90 14.63
CA VAL A 80 12.53 16.80 13.75
C VAL A 80 12.51 15.52 14.58
N ALA A 81 11.37 14.85 14.59
CA ALA A 81 11.20 13.55 15.22
C ALA A 81 11.00 12.49 14.13
N SER A 82 11.88 11.49 14.11
CA SER A 82 11.79 10.34 13.23
C SER A 82 11.23 9.16 14.01
N LEU A 83 10.10 8.61 13.57
CA LEU A 83 9.40 7.50 14.24
C LEU A 83 9.40 6.28 13.31
N HIS A 84 9.96 5.17 13.76
CA HIS A 84 10.14 3.97 12.96
C HIS A 84 9.25 2.82 13.47
N TYR A 85 8.45 2.26 12.57
CA TYR A 85 7.74 1.00 12.80
C TYR A 85 8.69 -0.19 12.80
N SER A 86 8.20 -1.33 13.27
CA SER A 86 9.00 -2.54 13.26
C SER A 86 9.29 -3.06 11.86
N THR A 87 10.47 -3.65 11.69
CA THR A 87 10.87 -4.30 10.43
C THR A 87 9.94 -5.46 10.08
N GLU A 88 9.41 -6.15 11.09
CA GLU A 88 8.42 -7.21 10.93
C GLU A 88 7.13 -6.70 10.30
N TYR A 89 6.61 -5.56 10.79
CA TYR A 89 5.42 -4.93 10.23
C TYR A 89 5.65 -4.50 8.77
N LEU A 90 6.81 -3.91 8.47
CA LEU A 90 7.15 -3.49 7.11
C LEU A 90 7.27 -4.69 6.14
N ALA A 91 7.88 -5.80 6.58
CA ALA A 91 8.00 -7.01 5.78
C ALA A 91 6.63 -7.65 5.46
N GLN A 92 5.67 -7.57 6.39
CA GLN A 92 4.30 -8.03 6.16
C GLN A 92 3.59 -7.17 5.13
N LEU A 93 3.75 -5.84 5.17
CA LEU A 93 3.17 -4.96 4.16
C LEU A 93 3.69 -5.27 2.75
N ASP A 94 4.98 -5.52 2.59
CA ASP A 94 5.57 -5.90 1.31
C ASP A 94 5.05 -7.26 0.82
N THR A 95 4.88 -8.22 1.74
CA THR A 95 4.33 -9.53 1.41
C THR A 95 2.87 -9.43 0.97
N VAL A 96 2.05 -8.68 1.71
CA VAL A 96 0.64 -8.44 1.36
C VAL A 96 0.54 -7.67 0.04
N LYS A 97 1.41 -6.69 -0.20
CA LYS A 97 1.46 -5.96 -1.47
C LYS A 97 1.84 -6.89 -2.63
N LYS A 98 2.87 -7.74 -2.47
CA LYS A 98 3.27 -8.73 -3.49
C LYS A 98 2.19 -9.77 -3.77
N MET A 99 1.51 -10.24 -2.73
CA MET A 99 0.38 -11.18 -2.87
C MET A 99 -0.80 -10.53 -3.60
N ASN A 100 -1.14 -9.28 -3.28
CA ASN A 100 -2.20 -8.54 -3.99
C ASN A 100 -1.82 -8.18 -5.43
N LEU A 101 -0.55 -7.90 -5.72
CA LEU A 101 -0.07 -7.64 -7.08
C LEU A 101 -0.19 -8.87 -7.99
N GLY A 102 -0.04 -10.09 -7.46
CA GLY A 102 -0.28 -11.33 -8.21
C GLY A 102 -1.77 -11.64 -8.43
N GLN A 103 -2.67 -10.82 -7.88
CA GLN A 103 -4.12 -11.05 -7.87
C GLN A 103 -4.90 -9.94 -8.59
N GLN A 104 -4.22 -8.93 -9.14
CA GLN A 104 -4.82 -7.93 -10.01
C GLN A 104 -4.73 -8.37 -11.47
N ASN A 105 -5.91 -8.38 -12.10
CA ASN A 105 -6.23 -8.85 -13.44
C ASN A 105 -6.01 -10.36 -13.66
N LYS A 106 -7.07 -11.13 -13.38
CA LYS A 106 -7.27 -12.40 -14.07
C LYS A 106 -7.64 -12.10 -15.53
N GLU A 107 -6.70 -11.62 -16.32
CA GLU A 107 -6.78 -11.72 -17.77
C GLU A 107 -6.28 -13.12 -18.15
N MET A 108 -6.85 -13.72 -19.20
CA MET A 108 -6.37 -15.01 -19.69
C MET A 108 -4.88 -14.87 -20.06
N PRO A 109 -3.98 -15.75 -19.57
CA PRO A 109 -2.56 -15.70 -19.94
C PRO A 109 -2.39 -15.69 -21.46
N GLN A 110 -1.57 -14.77 -21.97
CA GLN A 110 -1.37 -14.55 -23.40
C GLN A 110 -0.94 -15.83 -24.15
N GLU A 111 -0.22 -16.73 -23.48
CA GLU A 111 0.19 -18.02 -24.02
C GLU A 111 -1.00 -18.96 -24.28
N ILE A 112 -1.96 -19.01 -23.35
CA ILE A 112 -3.18 -19.83 -23.48
C ILE A 112 -4.08 -19.27 -24.57
N ARG A 113 -4.24 -17.94 -24.63
CA ARG A 113 -5.01 -17.25 -25.68
C ARG A 113 -4.45 -17.55 -27.06
N ASN A 114 -3.14 -17.40 -27.24
CA ASN A 114 -2.47 -17.68 -28.51
C ASN A 114 -2.63 -19.16 -28.91
N TRP A 115 -2.48 -20.09 -27.96
CA TRP A 115 -2.66 -21.52 -28.21
C TRP A 115 -4.08 -21.87 -28.66
N LEU A 116 -5.11 -21.27 -28.04
CA LEU A 116 -6.51 -21.48 -28.39
C LEU A 116 -6.84 -20.97 -29.80
N TYR A 117 -6.37 -19.76 -30.16
CA TYR A 117 -6.55 -19.22 -31.50
C TYR A 117 -5.82 -20.04 -32.57
N ILE A 118 -4.59 -20.47 -32.31
CA ILE A 118 -3.82 -21.31 -33.24
C ILE A 118 -4.53 -22.66 -33.44
N THR A 119 -4.98 -23.29 -32.35
CA THR A 119 -5.63 -24.60 -32.41
C THR A 119 -7.00 -24.51 -33.10
N GLY A 120 -7.79 -23.48 -32.76
CA GLY A 120 -9.10 -23.25 -33.38
C GLY A 120 -8.99 -22.99 -34.89
N THR A 121 -8.09 -22.08 -35.31
CA THR A 121 -7.85 -21.81 -36.73
C THR A 121 -7.28 -23.01 -37.47
N GLY A 122 -6.34 -23.74 -36.88
CA GLY A 122 -5.75 -24.95 -37.47
C GLY A 122 -6.79 -26.04 -37.71
N LEU A 123 -7.66 -26.31 -36.73
CA LEU A 123 -8.75 -27.29 -36.87
C LEU A 123 -9.80 -26.85 -37.89
N THR A 124 -10.14 -25.57 -37.94
CA THR A 124 -11.07 -25.04 -38.95
C THR A 124 -10.51 -25.19 -40.36
N VAL A 125 -9.27 -24.78 -40.61
CA VAL A 125 -8.64 -24.89 -41.94
C VAL A 125 -8.45 -26.35 -42.33
N ALA A 126 -7.97 -27.20 -41.43
CA ALA A 126 -7.82 -28.63 -41.70
C ALA A 126 -9.16 -29.31 -42.00
N GLY A 127 -10.19 -28.98 -41.23
CA GLY A 127 -11.53 -29.50 -41.42
C GLY A 127 -12.14 -29.11 -42.78
N LEU A 128 -11.91 -27.87 -43.24
CA LEU A 128 -12.33 -27.36 -44.54
C LEU A 128 -11.54 -27.97 -45.71
N LEU A 129 -10.26 -28.30 -45.52
CA LEU A 129 -9.44 -28.96 -46.54
C LEU A 129 -9.76 -30.45 -46.69
N LEU A 130 -10.23 -31.10 -45.62
CA LEU A 130 -10.66 -32.50 -45.60
C LEU A 130 -12.15 -32.66 -45.95
N ASP A 131 -12.86 -31.55 -46.18
CA ASP A 131 -14.28 -31.53 -46.49
C ASP A 131 -14.50 -32.04 -47.91
N SER A 132 -15.13 -33.21 -48.02
CA SER A 132 -15.39 -33.91 -49.29
C SER A 132 -16.89 -34.19 -49.51
N ASP A 133 -17.74 -33.71 -48.59
CA ASP A 133 -19.19 -33.91 -48.60
C ASP A 133 -19.88 -32.59 -48.20
N ASP A 134 -21.15 -32.39 -48.58
CA ASP A 134 -21.89 -31.11 -48.41
C ASP A 134 -22.30 -30.80 -46.94
N ARG A 135 -21.70 -31.51 -45.98
CA ARG A 135 -21.98 -31.43 -44.54
C ARG A 135 -20.74 -31.02 -43.80
N MET A 136 -20.84 -29.92 -43.04
CA MET A 136 -19.75 -29.36 -42.26
C MET A 136 -19.05 -30.43 -41.40
N ASN A 137 -17.79 -30.70 -41.73
CA ASN A 137 -16.94 -31.66 -41.03
C ASN A 137 -16.84 -31.36 -39.51
N SER A 138 -16.82 -32.42 -38.69
CA SER A 138 -16.71 -32.34 -37.22
C SER A 138 -15.47 -31.59 -36.74
N GLN A 139 -14.38 -31.63 -37.52
CA GLN A 139 -13.16 -30.87 -37.25
C GLN A 139 -13.35 -29.35 -37.43
N THR A 140 -14.09 -28.96 -38.49
CA THR A 140 -14.48 -27.56 -38.74
C THR A 140 -15.39 -27.05 -37.63
N GLN A 141 -16.38 -27.86 -37.23
CA GLN A 141 -17.32 -27.53 -36.15
C GLN A 141 -16.58 -27.35 -34.81
N SER A 142 -15.64 -28.24 -34.49
CA SER A 142 -14.86 -28.14 -33.25
C SER A 142 -13.93 -26.93 -33.26
N GLY A 143 -13.27 -26.63 -34.39
CA GLY A 143 -12.42 -25.45 -34.55
C GLY A 143 -13.20 -24.14 -34.36
N LEU A 144 -14.38 -24.01 -34.98
CA LEU A 144 -15.29 -22.88 -34.79
C LEU A 144 -15.75 -22.74 -33.34
N GLY A 145 -16.06 -23.85 -32.67
CA GLY A 145 -16.45 -23.86 -31.25
C GLY A 145 -15.34 -23.32 -30.34
N VAL A 146 -14.08 -23.69 -30.58
CA VAL A 146 -12.92 -23.16 -29.84
C VAL A 146 -12.76 -21.67 -30.07
N LEU A 147 -12.87 -21.21 -31.32
CA LEU A 147 -12.73 -19.78 -31.66
C LEU A 147 -13.82 -18.92 -31.01
N ILE A 148 -15.09 -19.35 -31.07
CA ILE A 148 -16.21 -18.62 -30.45
C ILE A 148 -16.03 -18.57 -28.93
N THR A 149 -15.66 -19.69 -28.30
CA THR A 149 -15.45 -19.74 -26.86
C THR A 149 -14.30 -18.82 -26.42
N THR A 150 -13.21 -18.80 -27.18
CA THR A 150 -12.05 -17.93 -26.91
C THR A 150 -12.42 -16.46 -27.06
N LEU A 151 -13.20 -16.10 -28.09
CA LEU A 151 -13.67 -14.74 -28.32
C LEU A 151 -14.63 -14.26 -27.21
N LEU A 152 -15.51 -15.14 -26.72
CA LEU A 152 -16.38 -14.81 -25.59
C LEU A 152 -15.58 -14.61 -24.30
N LEU A 153 -14.55 -15.44 -24.05
CA LEU A 153 -13.66 -15.28 -22.90
C LEU A 153 -12.88 -13.96 -22.96
N ASP A 154 -12.40 -13.55 -24.15
CA ASP A 154 -11.72 -12.26 -24.35
C ASP A 154 -12.67 -11.04 -24.25
N LEU A 155 -13.98 -11.25 -24.43
CA LEU A 155 -14.97 -10.16 -24.36
C LEU A 155 -15.46 -9.93 -22.91
N PHE A 156 -15.61 -11.00 -22.13
CA PHE A 156 -16.17 -10.96 -20.78
C PHE A 156 -15.13 -10.84 -19.66
N TRP A 157 -13.85 -10.89 -20.01
CA TRP A 157 -12.71 -10.82 -19.08
C TRP A 157 -11.70 -9.78 -19.57
#